data_AF-A0A928SI58-F1
#
_entry.id   AF-A0A928SI58-F1
#
_cell.length_a   1.000
_cell.length_b   1.000
_cell.length_c   1.000
_cell.angle_alpha   90.00
_cell.angle_beta   90.00
_cell.angle_gamma   90.00
#
_symmetry.space_group_name_H-M   'P 1'
#
loop_
_entity.id
_entity.type
_entity.pdbx_description
1 polymer ?
#
loop_
_entity_poly.entity_id
_entity_poly.type
_entity_poly.pdbx_seq_one_letter_code
_entity_poly.pdbx_strand_id
1 'polypeptide(L)'
;MKKLEQMLLFTFLVIILWVGSIQLSSAQQGLTNGIPDGYVLIEGDILVPKDFLQSDGIGTQSAFGDTTFWPSGVVPFVFDANVSAVNQTRMLNAMTQWETVANIDFRPRIAADQFWVHIQNSTENSSSVGRQPLANQPQIMNIVSWDNQWIMDHELAHALGFWHEQSRPDRDNYVQITSANIQPGQEHNFNIRAAADVYPLQAYGLPDDQTYDFDSVMHYGQFAFSSNGQPTITVPTPNQSWQTLIGQRNHLSRLDQLTMSFLYPQSGWRFVDRTYTGLFQFGTFRIPYKNFGTGYNSVPGGSTLWIQPGSYSAVAIYSKPMTLRAPLGNVILGP
;
A
#
# COMPACT_ATOMS: atom_id res chain seq x y z
N MET A 1 27.48 6.44 2.54
CA MET A 1 28.47 6.96 1.57
C MET A 1 28.98 5.88 0.59
N LYS A 2 28.11 5.01 0.07
CA LYS A 2 28.48 4.00 -0.96
C LYS A 2 27.40 3.82 -2.05
N LYS A 3 26.62 4.87 -2.32
CA LYS A 3 25.66 4.92 -3.44
C LYS A 3 25.71 6.24 -4.23
N LEU A 4 26.73 7.08 -4.00
CA LEU A 4 26.93 8.33 -4.77
C LEU A 4 28.05 8.22 -5.82
N GLU A 5 28.74 7.08 -5.92
CA GLU A 5 29.90 6.90 -6.82
C GLU A 5 29.61 6.06 -8.08
N GLN A 6 28.35 5.72 -8.36
CA GLN A 6 27.97 5.01 -9.60
C GLN A 6 27.34 5.91 -10.67
N MET A 7 27.38 7.24 -10.50
CA MET A 7 26.76 8.22 -11.42
C MET A 7 27.76 9.08 -12.22
N LEU A 8 29.03 8.66 -12.34
CA LEU A 8 30.04 9.36 -13.14
C LEU A 8 30.88 8.37 -13.94
N LEU A 9 30.33 7.85 -15.05
CA LEU A 9 31.08 7.37 -16.22
C LEU A 9 30.09 6.84 -17.27
N PHE A 10 29.53 7.71 -18.09
CA PHE A 10 29.12 7.34 -19.45
C PHE A 10 29.36 8.52 -20.38
N THR A 11 30.61 8.63 -20.80
CA THR A 11 31.04 9.44 -21.94
C THR A 11 30.55 8.83 -23.25
N PHE A 12 30.21 9.72 -24.17
CA PHE A 12 29.81 9.52 -25.56
C PHE A 12 30.43 8.30 -26.27
N LEU A 13 29.55 7.46 -26.86
CA LEU A 13 29.86 6.78 -28.11
C LEU A 13 28.58 6.69 -28.96
N VAL A 14 28.52 7.54 -29.99
CA VAL A 14 27.55 7.44 -31.08
C VAL A 14 27.97 6.28 -31.97
N ILE A 15 27.18 5.21 -32.01
CA ILE A 15 27.23 4.21 -33.08
C ILE A 15 25.86 4.19 -33.74
N ILE A 16 25.81 4.77 -34.94
CA ILE A 16 24.71 4.64 -35.88
C ILE A 16 24.79 3.23 -36.47
N LEU A 17 23.84 2.37 -36.12
CA LEU A 17 23.52 1.18 -36.91
C LEU A 17 22.03 1.22 -37.25
N TRP A 18 21.78 1.64 -38.48
CA TRP A 18 20.51 1.59 -39.17
C TRP A 18 20.21 0.14 -39.54
N VAL A 19 19.24 -0.48 -38.86
CA VAL A 19 18.57 -1.69 -39.35
C VAL A 19 17.10 -1.61 -38.96
N GLY A 20 16.24 -1.47 -39.98
CA GLY A 20 14.84 -1.88 -39.97
C GLY A 20 13.91 -1.20 -38.96
N SER A 21 13.15 -0.22 -39.44
CA SER A 21 11.97 0.34 -38.77
C SER A 21 10.93 -0.76 -38.53
N ILE A 22 10.99 -1.45 -37.39
CA ILE A 22 9.81 -2.09 -36.82
C ILE A 22 9.14 -0.99 -35.99
N GLN A 23 8.14 -0.35 -36.59
CA GLN A 23 7.16 0.40 -35.81
C GLN A 23 6.49 -0.61 -34.87
N LEU A 24 6.93 -0.64 -33.61
CA LEU A 24 6.05 -1.04 -32.52
C LEU A 24 4.96 0.02 -32.50
N SER A 25 3.85 -0.27 -33.19
CA SER A 25 2.61 0.49 -33.04
C SER A 25 2.33 0.55 -31.55
N SER A 26 2.24 1.77 -31.01
CA SER A 26 1.74 1.99 -29.66
C SER A 26 0.43 1.21 -29.53
N ALA A 27 0.41 0.25 -28.60
CA ALA A 27 -0.83 -0.36 -28.13
C ALA A 27 -1.57 0.70 -27.30
N GLN A 28 -2.00 1.78 -27.95
CA GLN A 28 -2.94 2.76 -27.43
C GLN A 28 -4.34 2.37 -27.93
N GLN A 29 -4.65 1.07 -27.88
CA GLN A 29 -5.99 0.58 -28.14
C GLN A 29 -6.78 0.72 -26.84
N GLY A 30 -7.79 1.59 -26.83
CA GLY A 30 -8.86 1.52 -25.84
C GLY A 30 -8.64 2.23 -24.50
N LEU A 31 -7.79 3.26 -24.41
CA LEU A 31 -7.66 4.04 -23.17
C LEU A 31 -8.60 5.26 -23.20
N THR A 32 -9.56 5.34 -22.28
CA THR A 32 -10.29 6.58 -22.00
C THR A 32 -9.70 7.22 -20.74
N ASN A 33 -9.11 8.43 -20.85
CA ASN A 33 -8.43 9.10 -19.72
C ASN A 33 -7.35 8.26 -19.03
N GLY A 34 -6.64 7.40 -19.77
CA GLY A 34 -5.62 6.51 -19.20
C GLY A 34 -6.15 5.27 -18.48
N ILE A 35 -7.47 5.10 -18.37
CA ILE A 35 -8.11 3.87 -17.87
C ILE A 35 -8.15 2.82 -19.00
N PRO A 36 -7.63 1.60 -18.79
CA PRO A 36 -7.75 0.52 -19.76
C PRO A 36 -9.18 0.05 -20.02
N ASP A 37 -9.46 -0.31 -21.27
CA ASP A 37 -10.69 -1.00 -21.64
C ASP A 37 -10.94 -2.21 -20.73
N GLY A 38 -12.17 -2.30 -20.20
CA GLY A 38 -12.54 -3.34 -19.24
C GLY A 38 -12.27 -3.00 -17.77
N TYR A 39 -11.72 -1.82 -17.48
CA TYR A 39 -11.50 -1.32 -16.10
C TYR A 39 -12.38 -0.11 -15.78
N VAL A 40 -12.51 0.18 -14.49
CA VAL A 40 -13.19 1.34 -13.91
C VAL A 40 -12.45 1.80 -12.66
N LEU A 41 -12.70 3.05 -12.26
CA LEU A 41 -12.28 3.57 -10.97
C LEU A 41 -13.35 3.32 -9.92
N ILE A 42 -12.90 2.88 -8.74
CA ILE A 42 -13.69 2.83 -7.52
C ILE A 42 -12.95 3.64 -6.47
N GLU A 43 -13.67 4.19 -5.51
CA GLU A 43 -13.05 5.11 -4.55
C GLU A 43 -12.22 6.19 -5.27
N GLY A 44 -12.71 6.71 -6.39
CA GLY A 44 -12.09 7.84 -7.09
C GLY A 44 -10.82 7.56 -7.90
N ASP A 45 -9.90 6.74 -7.39
CA ASP A 45 -8.54 6.55 -7.94
C ASP A 45 -8.07 5.09 -7.88
N ILE A 46 -8.91 4.15 -7.43
CA ILE A 46 -8.54 2.73 -7.43
C ILE A 46 -8.99 2.05 -8.71
N LEU A 47 -8.02 1.60 -9.49
CA LEU A 47 -8.26 0.94 -10.78
C LEU A 47 -8.57 -0.55 -10.59
N VAL A 48 -9.80 -0.97 -10.96
CA VAL A 48 -10.25 -2.36 -10.90
C VAL A 48 -10.88 -2.84 -12.22
N PRO A 49 -10.83 -4.15 -12.53
CA PRO A 49 -11.63 -4.75 -13.60
C PRO A 49 -13.15 -4.52 -13.42
N LYS A 50 -13.91 -4.38 -14.50
CA LYS A 50 -15.37 -4.15 -14.46
C LYS A 50 -16.17 -5.30 -13.81
N ASP A 51 -15.67 -6.52 -13.88
CA ASP A 51 -16.27 -7.69 -13.23
C ASP A 51 -16.04 -7.74 -11.72
N PHE A 52 -15.09 -6.95 -11.18
CA PHE A 52 -14.95 -6.71 -9.74
C PHE A 52 -16.27 -6.19 -9.14
N LEU A 53 -17.00 -5.34 -9.88
CA LEU A 53 -18.27 -4.76 -9.46
C LEU A 53 -19.47 -5.71 -9.61
N GLN A 54 -19.41 -6.71 -10.51
CA GLN A 54 -20.54 -7.60 -10.81
C GLN A 54 -20.71 -8.76 -9.82
N SER A 55 -19.85 -8.85 -8.80
CA SER A 55 -20.04 -9.79 -7.68
C SER A 55 -21.05 -9.25 -6.65
N ASP A 56 -22.21 -8.85 -7.17
CA ASP A 56 -23.28 -8.15 -6.47
C ASP A 56 -23.86 -8.96 -5.30
N GLY A 57 -23.65 -8.44 -4.10
CA GLY A 57 -24.44 -8.78 -2.92
C GLY A 57 -23.61 -8.83 -1.64
N ILE A 58 -23.37 -7.65 -1.04
CA ILE A 58 -22.56 -7.42 0.18
C ILE A 58 -21.06 -7.35 -0.17
N GLY A 59 -20.44 -6.21 0.14
CA GLY A 59 -19.02 -5.96 -0.11
C GLY A 59 -18.11 -6.92 0.65
N THR A 60 -17.85 -8.10 0.08
CA THR A 60 -16.97 -9.11 0.69
C THR A 60 -16.39 -10.06 -0.35
N GLN A 61 -15.71 -9.55 -1.37
CA GLN A 61 -14.60 -10.32 -1.92
C GLN A 61 -13.32 -9.68 -1.42
N SER A 62 -12.69 -10.37 -0.47
CA SER A 62 -11.35 -10.02 -0.01
C SER A 62 -10.45 -10.00 -1.23
N ALA A 63 -9.93 -8.81 -1.55
CA ALA A 63 -8.95 -8.67 -2.62
C ALA A 63 -7.58 -9.23 -2.19
N PHE A 64 -7.37 -9.48 -0.89
CA PHE A 64 -6.10 -9.97 -0.36
C PHE A 64 -6.08 -11.48 -0.11
N GLY A 65 -5.90 -12.23 -1.19
CA GLY A 65 -5.03 -13.40 -1.09
C GLY A 65 -3.58 -12.96 -0.85
N ASP A 66 -2.73 -13.81 -0.24
CA ASP A 66 -1.28 -13.52 -0.13
C ASP A 66 -0.61 -13.21 -1.48
N THR A 67 -1.23 -13.66 -2.58
CA THR A 67 -0.79 -13.50 -3.96
C THR A 67 -0.87 -12.08 -4.50
N THR A 68 -1.54 -11.14 -3.82
CA THR A 68 -1.70 -9.75 -4.28
C THR A 68 -0.63 -8.79 -3.79
N PHE A 69 0.32 -9.23 -2.96
CA PHE A 69 1.49 -8.42 -2.61
C PHE A 69 2.64 -8.70 -3.57
N TRP A 70 3.58 -7.76 -3.65
CA TRP A 70 4.78 -7.94 -4.46
C TRP A 70 5.72 -8.95 -3.80
N PRO A 71 6.01 -10.10 -4.44
CA PRO A 71 6.86 -11.11 -3.84
C PRO A 71 8.24 -10.54 -3.48
N SER A 72 8.67 -10.79 -2.25
CA SER A 72 9.93 -10.28 -1.70
C SER A 72 10.05 -8.74 -1.70
N GLY A 73 8.96 -8.00 -1.89
CA GLY A 73 8.95 -6.55 -1.99
C GLY A 73 9.55 -5.99 -3.28
N VAL A 74 9.81 -6.82 -4.28
CA VAL A 74 10.39 -6.36 -5.55
C VAL A 74 9.28 -5.89 -6.48
N VAL A 75 9.34 -4.62 -6.88
CA VAL A 75 8.37 -3.97 -7.76
C VAL A 75 9.07 -3.51 -9.04
N PRO A 76 9.04 -4.33 -10.10
CA PRO A 76 9.51 -3.90 -11.42
C PRO A 76 8.63 -2.77 -11.94
N PHE A 77 9.23 -1.73 -12.50
CA PHE A 77 8.49 -0.64 -13.13
C PHE A 77 9.06 -0.22 -14.48
N VAL A 78 8.22 0.42 -15.29
CA VAL A 78 8.59 1.15 -16.50
C VAL A 78 7.87 2.49 -16.52
N PHE A 79 8.52 3.50 -17.10
CA PHE A 79 7.85 4.76 -17.46
C PHE A 79 7.41 4.70 -18.91
N ASP A 80 6.24 5.27 -19.20
CA ASP A 80 5.86 5.59 -20.58
C ASP A 80 6.89 6.58 -21.18
N ALA A 81 7.11 6.48 -22.49
CA ALA A 81 8.15 7.22 -23.20
C ALA A 81 7.96 8.75 -23.12
N ASN A 82 6.73 9.20 -22.88
CA ASN A 82 6.37 10.62 -22.75
C ASN A 82 6.52 11.18 -21.33
N VAL A 83 6.86 10.36 -20.32
CA VAL A 83 7.13 10.84 -18.96
C VAL A 83 8.49 11.51 -18.94
N SER A 84 8.49 12.83 -18.72
CA SER A 84 9.73 13.63 -18.73
C SER A 84 10.74 13.16 -17.68
N ALA A 85 12.04 13.37 -17.92
CA ALA A 85 13.10 13.00 -16.97
C ALA A 85 12.92 13.66 -15.58
N VAL A 86 12.35 14.86 -15.53
CA VAL A 86 12.00 15.55 -14.28
C VAL A 86 10.92 14.77 -13.52
N ASN A 87 9.85 14.38 -14.21
CA ASN A 87 8.76 13.60 -13.62
C ASN A 87 9.23 12.20 -13.18
N GLN A 88 10.08 11.54 -13.98
CA GLN A 88 10.72 10.29 -13.58
C GLN A 88 11.49 10.46 -12.27
N THR A 89 12.31 11.51 -12.16
CA THR A 89 13.07 11.81 -10.93
C THR A 89 12.15 12.00 -9.72
N ARG A 90 11.02 12.69 -9.90
CA ARG A 90 10.06 12.91 -8.80
C ARG A 90 9.38 11.61 -8.35
N MET A 91 9.00 10.74 -9.27
CA MET A 91 8.48 9.41 -8.92
C MET A 91 9.53 8.54 -8.24
N LEU A 92 10.80 8.56 -8.70
CA LEU A 92 11.89 7.84 -8.03
C LEU A 92 12.12 8.34 -6.59
N ASN A 93 11.92 9.64 -6.33
CA ASN A 93 11.99 10.18 -4.97
C ASN A 93 10.84 9.69 -4.08
N ALA A 94 9.62 9.58 -4.62
CA ALA A 94 8.48 8.98 -3.93
C ALA A 94 8.72 7.49 -3.64
N MET A 95 9.17 6.72 -4.64
CA MET A 95 9.60 5.32 -4.44
C MET A 95 10.62 5.18 -3.30
N THR A 96 11.61 6.07 -3.26
CA THR A 96 12.62 6.09 -2.19
C THR A 96 12.01 6.28 -0.80
N GLN A 97 10.90 7.03 -0.64
CA GLN A 97 10.23 7.17 0.66
C GLN A 97 9.79 5.80 1.18
N TRP A 98 9.10 5.02 0.36
CA TRP A 98 8.64 3.68 0.75
C TRP A 98 9.79 2.70 0.97
N GLU A 99 10.86 2.76 0.18
CA GLU A 99 12.07 1.95 0.38
C GLU A 99 12.81 2.27 1.69
N THR A 100 12.73 3.50 2.19
CA THR A 100 13.36 3.85 3.49
C THR A 100 12.59 3.29 4.69
N VAL A 101 11.31 3.00 4.50
CA VAL A 101 10.37 2.60 5.55
C VAL A 101 10.20 1.07 5.61
N ALA A 102 10.25 0.41 4.46
CA ALA A 102 9.94 -1.01 4.33
C ALA A 102 10.94 -1.73 3.42
N ASN A 103 10.93 -3.06 3.45
CA ASN A 103 11.78 -3.88 2.59
C ASN A 103 11.16 -4.00 1.19
N ILE A 104 11.19 -2.88 0.47
CA ILE A 104 10.69 -2.73 -0.90
C ILE A 104 11.89 -2.41 -1.80
N ASP A 105 11.85 -2.88 -3.04
CA ASP A 105 12.85 -2.62 -4.07
C ASP A 105 12.13 -2.26 -5.38
N PHE A 106 12.00 -0.96 -5.65
CA PHE A 106 11.54 -0.49 -6.94
C PHE A 106 12.71 -0.50 -7.92
N ARG A 107 12.59 -1.31 -8.97
CA ARG A 107 13.64 -1.41 -9.98
C ARG A 107 13.12 -1.34 -11.40
N PRO A 108 13.92 -0.85 -12.35
CA PRO A 108 13.59 -0.97 -13.76
C PRO A 108 13.27 -2.42 -14.12
N ARG A 109 12.23 -2.60 -14.92
CA ARG A 109 11.80 -3.89 -15.44
C ARG A 109 12.89 -4.52 -16.32
N ILE A 110 13.06 -5.84 -16.18
CA ILE A 110 13.87 -6.69 -17.07
C ILE A 110 12.97 -7.64 -17.87
N ALA A 111 13.50 -8.26 -18.92
CA ALA A 111 12.74 -9.14 -19.81
C ALA A 111 12.11 -10.36 -19.12
N ALA A 112 12.69 -10.83 -18.01
CA ALA A 112 12.16 -11.95 -17.23
C ALA A 112 10.96 -11.57 -16.34
N ASP A 113 10.69 -10.29 -16.16
CA ASP A 113 9.59 -9.84 -15.30
C ASP A 113 8.24 -10.04 -15.98
N GLN A 114 7.43 -10.89 -15.36
CA GLN A 114 6.06 -11.18 -15.76
C GLN A 114 5.04 -10.19 -15.18
N PHE A 115 5.40 -9.46 -14.12
CA PHE A 115 4.52 -8.48 -13.45
C PHE A 115 5.30 -7.20 -13.24
N TRP A 116 4.70 -6.05 -13.56
CA TRP A 116 5.34 -4.76 -13.41
C TRP A 116 4.30 -3.63 -13.39
N VAL A 117 4.68 -2.51 -12.80
CA VAL A 117 3.92 -1.26 -12.86
C VAL A 117 4.35 -0.46 -14.10
N HIS A 118 3.39 -0.02 -14.91
CA HIS A 118 3.60 0.90 -16.02
C HIS A 118 3.09 2.28 -15.61
N ILE A 119 4.00 3.23 -15.47
CA ILE A 119 3.71 4.57 -14.96
C ILE A 119 3.61 5.54 -16.15
N GLN A 120 2.47 6.21 -16.30
CA GLN A 120 2.19 7.07 -17.45
C GLN A 120 1.59 8.43 -17.05
N ASN A 121 1.68 9.40 -17.96
CA ASN A 121 0.94 10.65 -17.83
C ASN A 121 -0.56 10.38 -18.07
N SER A 122 -1.42 11.01 -17.28
CA SER A 122 -2.87 10.95 -17.45
C SER A 122 -3.56 12.27 -17.07
N THR A 123 -4.89 12.31 -17.13
CA THR A 123 -5.73 13.42 -16.67
C THR A 123 -6.18 13.29 -15.22
N GLU A 124 -5.96 12.12 -14.63
CA GLU A 124 -6.28 11.78 -13.24
C GLU A 124 -5.18 10.92 -12.63
N ASN A 125 -5.13 10.84 -11.30
CA ASN A 125 -4.25 9.90 -10.61
C ASN A 125 -5.04 8.62 -10.33
N SER A 126 -4.42 7.47 -10.56
CA SER A 126 -5.00 6.19 -10.18
C SER A 126 -4.00 5.04 -10.22
N SER A 127 -4.27 4.02 -9.43
CA SER A 127 -3.49 2.80 -9.36
C SER A 127 -4.36 1.62 -8.92
N SER A 128 -4.01 0.41 -9.31
CA SER A 128 -4.64 -0.78 -8.75
C SER A 128 -4.09 -1.11 -7.36
N VAL A 129 -4.92 -1.72 -6.51
CA VAL A 129 -4.46 -2.16 -5.18
C VAL A 129 -3.69 -3.47 -5.27
N GLY A 130 -2.44 -3.44 -4.84
CA GLY A 130 -1.52 -4.57 -4.88
C GLY A 130 -1.07 -4.96 -6.29
N ARG A 131 -0.30 -6.03 -6.37
CA ARG A 131 0.15 -6.67 -7.61
C ARG A 131 -1.02 -7.37 -8.30
N GLN A 132 -1.31 -6.94 -9.52
CA GLN A 132 -2.37 -7.55 -10.32
C GLN A 132 -2.01 -8.99 -10.77
N PRO A 133 -2.99 -9.91 -10.84
CA PRO A 133 -2.74 -11.34 -11.04
C PRO A 133 -2.40 -11.72 -12.49
N LEU A 134 -2.64 -10.83 -13.46
CA LEU A 134 -2.43 -11.11 -14.88
C LEU A 134 -0.95 -10.94 -15.26
N ALA A 135 -0.30 -12.07 -15.53
CA ALA A 135 1.08 -12.11 -16.01
C ALA A 135 1.20 -11.55 -17.44
N ASN A 136 2.36 -10.97 -17.73
CA ASN A 136 2.74 -10.40 -19.03
C ASN A 136 1.84 -9.26 -19.51
N GLN A 137 1.13 -8.61 -18.58
CA GLN A 137 0.32 -7.42 -18.82
C GLN A 137 0.77 -6.29 -17.89
N PRO A 138 0.75 -5.04 -18.36
CA PRO A 138 1.12 -3.91 -17.51
C PRO A 138 0.02 -3.62 -16.48
N GLN A 139 0.41 -3.46 -15.22
CA GLN A 139 -0.43 -2.79 -14.22
C GLN A 139 -0.26 -1.28 -14.39
N ILE A 140 -1.29 -0.59 -14.88
CA ILE A 140 -1.22 0.84 -15.16
C ILE A 140 -1.27 1.65 -13.85
N MET A 141 -0.38 2.63 -13.74
CA MET A 141 -0.44 3.72 -12.78
C MET A 141 -0.50 5.05 -13.53
N ASN A 142 -1.58 5.79 -13.31
CA ASN A 142 -1.85 7.07 -13.94
C ASN A 142 -1.41 8.19 -13.00
N ILE A 143 -0.66 9.16 -13.52
CA ILE A 143 -0.24 10.34 -12.76
C ILE A 143 -0.50 11.60 -13.58
N VAL A 144 -1.21 12.54 -12.96
CA VAL A 144 -1.37 13.91 -13.43
C VAL A 144 -0.64 14.89 -12.51
N SER A 145 -0.65 14.62 -11.20
CA SER A 145 -0.12 15.51 -10.15
C SER A 145 1.37 15.29 -9.89
N TRP A 146 2.18 15.35 -10.96
CA TRP A 146 3.63 15.11 -10.89
C TRP A 146 4.40 16.07 -10.00
N ASP A 147 3.82 17.20 -9.61
CA ASP A 147 4.42 18.22 -8.74
C ASP A 147 4.19 17.98 -7.25
N ASN A 148 3.31 17.04 -6.87
CA ASN A 148 3.08 16.66 -5.49
C ASN A 148 3.59 15.24 -5.22
N GLN A 149 4.69 15.13 -4.47
CA GLN A 149 5.28 13.85 -4.09
C GLN A 149 4.30 12.94 -3.36
N TRP A 150 3.48 13.49 -2.46
CA TRP A 150 2.62 12.71 -1.58
C TRP A 150 1.41 12.12 -2.30
N ILE A 151 1.04 12.69 -3.45
CA ILE A 151 0.07 12.05 -4.35
C ILE A 151 0.73 10.85 -5.05
N MET A 152 1.99 10.96 -5.49
CA MET A 152 2.71 9.79 -6.02
C MET A 152 2.92 8.72 -4.95
N ASP A 153 3.25 9.11 -3.71
CA ASP A 153 3.36 8.17 -2.58
C ASP A 153 2.03 7.45 -2.30
N HIS A 154 0.89 8.14 -2.43
CA HIS A 154 -0.46 7.58 -2.33
C HIS A 154 -0.73 6.53 -3.42
N GLU A 155 -0.46 6.83 -4.69
CA GLU A 155 -0.64 5.87 -5.78
C GLU A 155 0.30 4.65 -5.66
N LEU A 156 1.52 4.88 -5.19
CA LEU A 156 2.46 3.80 -4.86
C LEU A 156 1.94 2.95 -3.70
N ALA A 157 1.34 3.56 -2.67
CA ALA A 157 0.74 2.83 -1.57
C ALA A 157 -0.38 1.90 -2.06
N HIS A 158 -1.26 2.38 -2.95
CA HIS A 158 -2.22 1.51 -3.64
C HIS A 158 -1.52 0.35 -4.33
N ALA A 159 -0.54 0.61 -5.20
CA ALA A 159 0.19 -0.45 -5.93
C ALA A 159 0.87 -1.47 -4.98
N LEU A 160 1.25 -1.04 -3.78
CA LEU A 160 1.84 -1.87 -2.74
C LEU A 160 0.81 -2.64 -1.90
N GLY A 161 -0.45 -2.24 -1.94
CA GLY A 161 -1.58 -2.95 -1.33
C GLY A 161 -2.46 -2.10 -0.41
N PHE A 162 -2.33 -0.77 -0.34
CA PHE A 162 -3.17 0.01 0.57
C PHE A 162 -4.54 0.28 -0.07
N TRP A 163 -5.61 0.14 0.71
CA TRP A 163 -6.89 0.78 0.42
C TRP A 163 -6.94 2.12 1.13
N HIS A 164 -8.00 2.88 0.89
CA HIS A 164 -8.23 4.09 1.66
C HIS A 164 -8.59 3.82 3.11
N GLU A 165 -8.19 4.75 3.98
CA GLU A 165 -8.46 4.66 5.41
C GLU A 165 -9.98 4.79 5.71
N GLN A 166 -10.71 5.64 4.97
CA GLN A 166 -12.15 5.82 5.19
C GLN A 166 -13.01 4.64 4.71
N SER A 167 -12.44 3.65 4.01
CA SER A 167 -13.18 2.47 3.57
C SER A 167 -13.04 1.28 4.52
N ARG A 168 -12.36 1.45 5.67
CA ARG A 168 -12.25 0.41 6.70
C ARG A 168 -13.61 -0.03 7.27
N PRO A 169 -13.77 -1.30 7.70
CA PRO A 169 -15.00 -1.80 8.33
C PRO A 169 -15.34 -1.15 9.66
N ASP A 170 -14.36 -0.63 10.37
CA ASP A 170 -14.56 0.07 11.64
C ASP A 170 -14.69 1.60 11.48
N ARG A 171 -14.67 2.13 10.24
CA ARG A 171 -14.63 3.60 9.99
C ARG A 171 -15.80 4.36 10.61
N ASP A 172 -16.98 3.76 10.70
CA ASP A 172 -18.17 4.40 11.30
C ASP A 172 -18.05 4.63 12.82
N ASN A 173 -17.04 4.06 13.48
CA ASN A 173 -16.69 4.41 14.86
C ASN A 173 -15.91 5.74 14.97
N TYR A 174 -15.35 6.22 13.86
CA TYR A 174 -14.38 7.32 13.82
C TYR A 174 -14.82 8.50 12.96
N VAL A 175 -15.62 8.24 11.92
CA VAL A 175 -16.16 9.25 11.01
C VAL A 175 -17.61 8.94 10.68
N GLN A 176 -18.35 9.97 10.26
CA GLN A 176 -19.71 9.85 9.76
C GLN A 176 -19.77 10.29 8.30
N ILE A 177 -20.35 9.44 7.45
CA ILE A 177 -20.60 9.76 6.04
C ILE A 177 -21.98 10.39 5.89
N THR A 178 -22.03 11.60 5.33
CA THR A 178 -23.27 12.33 5.07
C THR A 178 -23.69 12.15 3.60
N SER A 179 -24.42 11.08 3.31
CA SER A 179 -24.80 10.71 1.93
C SER A 179 -25.54 11.80 1.17
N ALA A 180 -26.32 12.65 1.87
CA ALA A 180 -27.04 13.77 1.25
C ALA A 180 -26.12 14.84 0.63
N ASN A 181 -24.85 14.89 1.03
CA ASN A 181 -23.86 15.82 0.49
C ASN A 181 -23.05 15.21 -0.67
N ILE A 182 -23.18 13.91 -0.93
CA ILE A 182 -22.42 13.21 -1.99
C ILE A 182 -23.03 13.53 -3.36
N GLN A 183 -22.18 13.60 -4.38
CA GLN A 183 -22.59 13.65 -5.80
C GLN A 183 -23.41 12.42 -6.17
N PRO A 184 -24.59 12.58 -6.81
CA PRO A 184 -25.40 11.44 -7.24
C PRO A 184 -24.60 10.44 -8.08
N GLY A 185 -24.61 9.17 -7.68
CA GLY A 185 -23.87 8.08 -8.34
C GLY A 185 -22.46 7.85 -7.79
N GLN A 186 -21.95 8.70 -6.89
CA GLN A 186 -20.62 8.58 -6.28
C GLN A 186 -20.65 7.95 -4.87
N GLU A 187 -21.80 7.46 -4.41
CA GLU A 187 -21.98 6.87 -3.08
C GLU A 187 -21.10 5.63 -2.89
N HIS A 188 -20.85 4.89 -3.96
CA HIS A 188 -20.02 3.68 -3.95
C HIS A 188 -18.56 3.94 -3.54
N ASN A 189 -18.05 5.17 -3.66
CA ASN A 189 -16.71 5.56 -3.20
C ASN A 189 -16.58 5.58 -1.66
N PHE A 190 -17.70 5.47 -0.95
CA PHE A 190 -17.75 5.41 0.50
C PHE A 190 -18.16 4.02 1.00
N ASN A 191 -18.19 3.01 0.13
CA ASN A 191 -18.47 1.64 0.55
C ASN A 191 -17.39 1.14 1.52
N ILE A 192 -17.84 0.45 2.55
CA ILE A 192 -16.95 -0.24 3.49
C ILE A 192 -16.40 -1.52 2.84
N ARG A 193 -15.11 -1.76 3.04
CA ARG A 193 -14.38 -2.97 2.62
C ARG A 193 -14.57 -4.12 3.60
N ALA A 194 -14.20 -5.32 3.15
CA ALA A 194 -14.24 -6.49 4.00
C ALA A 194 -13.18 -6.39 5.12
N ALA A 195 -13.44 -7.00 6.27
CA ALA A 195 -12.48 -7.00 7.37
C ALA A 195 -11.13 -7.64 7.03
N ALA A 196 -11.11 -8.58 6.07
CA ALA A 196 -9.89 -9.17 5.55
C ALA A 196 -9.01 -8.18 4.76
N ASP A 197 -9.57 -7.03 4.36
CA ASP A 197 -8.87 -5.99 3.61
C ASP A 197 -8.26 -4.89 4.48
N VAL A 198 -8.44 -4.99 5.81
CA VAL A 198 -7.84 -4.07 6.78
C VAL A 198 -6.73 -4.74 7.56
N TYR A 199 -5.63 -4.04 7.65
CA TYR A 199 -4.44 -4.51 8.33
C TYR A 199 -4.66 -4.49 9.85
N PRO A 200 -4.50 -5.64 10.55
CA PRO A 200 -4.85 -5.77 11.95
C PRO A 200 -3.77 -5.15 12.86
N LEU A 201 -3.47 -3.86 12.67
CA LEU A 201 -2.52 -3.14 13.53
C LEU A 201 -2.99 -3.10 14.99
N GLN A 202 -4.31 -3.16 15.21
CA GLN A 202 -4.96 -3.38 16.51
C GLN A 202 -4.38 -4.61 17.22
N ALA A 203 -4.13 -5.69 16.48
CA ALA A 203 -3.51 -6.90 17.02
C ALA A 203 -2.04 -6.68 17.44
N TYR A 204 -1.41 -5.54 17.17
CA TYR A 204 -0.05 -5.26 17.66
C TYR A 204 -0.02 -4.14 18.70
N GLY A 205 -1.18 -3.87 19.32
CA GLY A 205 -1.31 -3.08 20.54
C GLY A 205 -1.77 -1.66 20.36
N LEU A 206 -2.14 -1.21 19.16
CA LEU A 206 -2.63 0.15 18.99
C LEU A 206 -3.86 0.37 19.90
N PRO A 207 -3.88 1.41 20.75
CA PRO A 207 -5.09 1.83 21.46
C PRO A 207 -6.22 2.11 20.46
N ASP A 208 -7.47 1.79 20.80
CA ASP A 208 -8.62 1.94 19.89
C ASP A 208 -8.67 3.34 19.23
N ASP A 209 -8.39 4.41 20.00
CA ASP A 209 -8.36 5.81 19.55
C ASP A 209 -7.16 6.19 18.65
N GLN A 210 -6.24 5.26 18.39
CA GLN A 210 -5.05 5.43 17.54
C GLN A 210 -4.96 4.34 16.45
N THR A 211 -6.02 3.56 16.25
CA THR A 211 -6.02 2.50 15.23
C THR A 211 -6.55 2.97 13.88
N TYR A 212 -7.36 4.02 13.91
CA TYR A 212 -7.86 4.70 12.73
C TYR A 212 -6.99 5.94 12.47
N ASP A 213 -6.41 6.01 11.29
CA ASP A 213 -5.41 7.00 10.96
C ASP A 213 -6.00 8.21 10.24
N PHE A 214 -6.55 9.15 11.00
CA PHE A 214 -7.05 10.42 10.45
C PHE A 214 -5.99 11.20 9.65
N ASP A 215 -4.71 10.98 9.94
CA ASP A 215 -3.57 11.64 9.31
C ASP A 215 -3.01 10.85 8.11
N SER A 216 -3.60 9.70 7.78
CA SER A 216 -3.12 8.85 6.68
C SER A 216 -3.14 9.62 5.36
N VAL A 217 -2.08 9.45 4.57
CA VAL A 217 -2.07 9.91 3.17
C VAL A 217 -3.16 9.20 2.34
N MET A 218 -3.68 8.06 2.83
CA MET A 218 -4.77 7.29 2.24
C MET A 218 -6.16 7.69 2.76
N HIS A 219 -6.28 8.71 3.62
CA HIS A 219 -7.60 9.19 4.04
C HIS A 219 -8.14 10.20 3.01
N TYR A 220 -9.45 10.17 2.77
CA TYR A 220 -10.16 11.21 2.03
C TYR A 220 -10.26 12.53 2.79
N GLY A 221 -10.30 13.64 2.04
CA GLY A 221 -10.66 14.94 2.60
C GLY A 221 -12.14 15.04 2.95
N GLN A 222 -12.47 15.94 3.88
CA GLN A 222 -13.84 16.13 4.36
C GLN A 222 -14.87 16.48 3.28
N PHE A 223 -14.45 17.00 2.12
CA PHE A 223 -15.31 17.39 0.99
C PHE A 223 -15.25 16.44 -0.21
N ALA A 224 -14.62 15.26 -0.07
CA ALA A 224 -14.50 14.29 -1.15
C ALA A 224 -15.88 14.01 -1.77
N PHE A 225 -16.00 14.12 -3.09
CA PHE A 225 -17.25 13.91 -3.84
C PHE A 225 -18.45 14.76 -3.36
N SER A 226 -18.21 15.94 -2.77
CA SER A 226 -19.31 16.83 -2.36
C SER A 226 -20.04 17.41 -3.58
N SER A 227 -21.38 17.46 -3.52
CA SER A 227 -22.25 18.06 -4.54
C SER A 227 -22.65 19.49 -4.22
N ASN A 228 -22.55 19.89 -2.95
CA ASN A 228 -23.09 21.13 -2.41
C ASN A 228 -22.07 21.94 -1.60
N GLY A 229 -20.79 21.56 -1.65
CA GLY A 229 -19.71 22.20 -0.90
C GLY A 229 -19.74 21.95 0.61
N GLN A 230 -20.67 21.13 1.11
CA GLN A 230 -20.73 20.70 2.50
C GLN A 230 -19.89 19.42 2.71
N PRO A 231 -19.40 19.16 3.93
CA PRO A 231 -18.61 17.97 4.21
C PRO A 231 -19.40 16.69 3.93
N THR A 232 -18.79 15.77 3.19
CA THR A 232 -19.28 14.39 3.03
C THR A 232 -18.78 13.49 4.16
N ILE A 233 -17.63 13.82 4.77
CA ILE A 233 -17.06 13.13 5.92
C ILE A 233 -16.96 14.09 7.10
N THR A 234 -17.57 13.72 8.22
CA THR A 234 -17.47 14.44 9.50
C THR A 234 -16.79 13.58 10.57
N VAL A 235 -16.03 14.21 11.45
CA VAL A 235 -15.31 13.57 12.56
C VAL A 235 -16.01 13.91 13.88
N PRO A 236 -16.71 12.96 14.52
CA PRO A 236 -17.40 13.18 15.78
C PRO A 236 -16.46 13.34 16.98
N THR A 237 -17.00 13.77 18.12
CA THR A 237 -16.32 13.78 19.42
C THR A 237 -15.87 12.34 19.79
N PRO A 238 -14.67 12.15 20.37
CA PRO A 238 -13.72 13.17 20.85
C PRO A 238 -12.71 13.68 19.82
N ASN A 239 -12.77 13.21 18.57
CA ASN A 239 -11.71 13.38 17.58
C ASN A 239 -11.87 14.61 16.67
N GLN A 240 -12.77 15.53 17.01
CA GLN A 240 -13.15 16.69 16.18
C GLN A 240 -11.97 17.58 15.74
N SER A 241 -10.84 17.57 16.46
CA SER A 241 -9.61 18.26 16.06
C SER A 241 -9.09 17.81 14.69
N TRP A 242 -9.46 16.60 14.24
CA TRP A 242 -9.06 16.04 12.95
C TRP A 242 -9.93 16.48 11.78
N GLN A 243 -11.09 17.11 12.00
CA GLN A 243 -12.06 17.44 10.94
C GLN A 243 -11.44 18.17 9.74
N THR A 244 -10.52 19.10 9.98
CA THR A 244 -9.86 19.89 8.93
C THR A 244 -8.49 19.33 8.53
N LEU A 245 -8.07 18.21 9.10
CA LEU A 245 -6.76 17.59 8.88
C LEU A 245 -6.86 16.32 8.02
N ILE A 246 -8.00 15.63 8.05
CA ILE A 246 -8.25 14.48 7.16
C ILE A 246 -8.08 14.86 5.68
N GLY A 247 -7.49 13.96 4.90
CA GLY A 247 -7.21 14.21 3.48
C GLY A 247 -5.93 14.99 3.21
N GLN A 248 -5.01 15.07 4.16
CA GLN A 248 -3.70 15.65 3.94
C GLN A 248 -2.96 14.96 2.78
N ARG A 249 -2.15 15.72 2.04
CA ARG A 249 -1.25 15.26 0.97
C ARG A 249 0.11 15.95 1.11
N ASN A 250 0.67 15.94 2.32
CA ASN A 250 1.93 16.61 2.67
C ASN A 250 2.93 15.73 3.45
N HIS A 251 2.57 14.50 3.86
CA HIS A 251 3.50 13.53 4.45
C HIS A 251 2.92 12.10 4.49
N LEU A 252 3.77 11.11 4.81
CA LEU A 252 3.33 9.79 5.28
C LEU A 252 3.12 9.83 6.79
N SER A 253 1.96 9.38 7.26
CA SER A 253 1.71 9.28 8.70
C SER A 253 2.64 8.23 9.34
N ARG A 254 2.64 8.18 10.68
CA ARG A 254 3.33 7.11 11.41
C ARG A 254 2.73 5.73 11.11
N LEU A 255 1.41 5.63 10.96
CA LEU A 255 0.73 4.35 10.76
C LEU A 255 0.84 3.88 9.31
N ASP A 256 0.85 4.80 8.34
CA ASP A 256 1.20 4.50 6.95
C ASP A 256 2.54 3.77 6.89
N GLN A 257 3.55 4.36 7.54
CA GLN A 257 4.90 3.82 7.56
C GLN A 257 5.00 2.49 8.30
N LEU A 258 4.41 2.39 9.49
CA LEU A 258 4.44 1.18 10.29
C LEU A 258 3.78 0.00 9.56
N THR A 259 2.60 0.24 8.98
CA THR A 259 1.85 -0.77 8.24
C THR A 259 2.62 -1.28 7.04
N MET A 260 3.22 -0.38 6.26
CA MET A 260 4.03 -0.77 5.12
C MET A 260 5.24 -1.60 5.55
N SER A 261 5.90 -1.22 6.65
CA SER A 261 7.03 -1.99 7.22
C SER A 261 6.64 -3.37 7.73
N PHE A 262 5.36 -3.60 8.04
CA PHE A 262 4.85 -4.92 8.46
C PHE A 262 4.44 -5.78 7.29
N LEU A 263 3.91 -5.17 6.23
CA LEU A 263 3.53 -5.86 4.99
C LEU A 263 4.74 -6.27 4.16
N TYR A 264 5.75 -5.40 4.12
CA TYR A 264 7.06 -5.66 3.51
C TYR A 264 8.14 -5.61 4.59
N PRO A 265 8.20 -6.61 5.48
CA PRO A 265 9.09 -6.59 6.61
C PRO A 265 10.55 -6.83 6.20
N GLN A 266 11.46 -6.27 6.99
CA GLN A 266 12.88 -6.59 6.90
C GLN A 266 13.08 -8.10 6.98
N SER A 267 13.99 -8.67 6.18
CA SER A 267 14.09 -10.12 5.94
C SER A 267 14.18 -10.99 7.21
N GLY A 268 14.75 -10.46 8.28
CA GLY A 268 14.88 -11.14 9.58
C GLY A 268 13.71 -10.94 10.54
N TRP A 269 12.75 -10.08 10.24
CA TRP A 269 11.61 -9.82 11.13
C TRP A 269 10.64 -10.99 11.10
N ARG A 270 10.18 -11.39 12.29
CA ARG A 270 9.08 -12.37 12.44
C ARG A 270 8.01 -11.81 13.33
N PHE A 271 6.79 -12.32 13.17
CA PHE A 271 5.62 -11.89 13.91
C PHE A 271 5.03 -13.06 14.70
N VAL A 272 4.60 -12.76 15.92
CA VAL A 272 3.87 -13.67 16.80
C VAL A 272 2.55 -13.03 17.19
N ASP A 273 1.47 -13.77 17.02
CA ASP A 273 0.12 -13.41 17.43
C ASP A 273 -0.60 -14.66 17.94
N ARG A 274 -0.84 -14.72 19.25
CA ARG A 274 -1.53 -15.86 19.89
C ARG A 274 -3.02 -15.92 19.58
N THR A 275 -3.61 -14.85 19.05
CA THR A 275 -5.03 -14.81 18.64
C THR A 275 -5.23 -15.31 17.22
N TYR A 276 -4.15 -15.45 16.44
CA TYR A 276 -4.21 -15.93 15.08
C TYR A 276 -4.79 -17.35 14.99
N THR A 277 -5.91 -17.49 14.28
CA THR A 277 -6.64 -18.75 14.15
C THR A 277 -6.28 -19.56 12.90
N GLY A 278 -5.56 -18.96 11.94
CA GLY A 278 -5.21 -19.59 10.67
C GLY A 278 -4.40 -20.89 10.83
N LEU A 279 -4.52 -21.78 9.83
CA LEU A 279 -3.87 -23.10 9.86
C LEU A 279 -2.36 -23.02 9.63
N PHE A 280 -1.92 -22.21 8.68
CA PHE A 280 -0.50 -22.04 8.32
C PHE A 280 0.17 -20.98 9.19
N GLN A 281 1.48 -21.12 9.44
CA GLN A 281 2.25 -20.16 10.24
C GLN A 281 3.60 -19.93 9.56
N PHE A 282 3.80 -18.75 8.97
CA PHE A 282 5.05 -18.39 8.26
C PHE A 282 5.86 -17.32 8.98
N GLY A 283 5.32 -16.77 10.08
CA GLY A 283 5.95 -15.70 10.84
C GLY A 283 5.94 -14.36 10.11
N THR A 284 5.08 -14.18 9.12
CA THR A 284 4.81 -12.88 8.48
C THR A 284 3.75 -12.13 9.29
N PHE A 285 3.58 -10.83 9.04
CA PHE A 285 2.56 -10.05 9.72
C PHE A 285 1.14 -10.60 9.54
N ARG A 286 0.82 -11.09 8.34
CA ARG A 286 -0.50 -11.66 7.99
C ARG A 286 -0.66 -13.14 8.35
N ILE A 287 0.45 -13.88 8.39
CA ILE A 287 0.49 -15.29 8.78
C ILE A 287 1.53 -15.47 9.90
N PRO A 288 1.27 -14.91 11.09
CA PRO A 288 2.20 -14.92 12.21
C PRO A 288 2.32 -16.31 12.83
N TYR A 289 3.33 -16.51 13.67
CA TYR A 289 3.39 -17.66 14.55
C TYR A 289 2.43 -17.48 15.73
N LYS A 290 1.80 -18.55 16.20
CA LYS A 290 0.90 -18.49 17.37
C LYS A 290 1.66 -18.50 18.69
N ASN A 291 2.84 -19.10 18.70
CA ASN A 291 3.63 -19.37 19.90
C ASN A 291 4.92 -18.56 19.92
N PHE A 292 5.22 -17.96 21.07
CA PHE A 292 6.45 -17.20 21.28
C PHE A 292 7.71 -18.03 20.96
N GLY A 293 7.80 -19.27 21.47
CA GLY A 293 8.97 -20.13 21.24
C GLY A 293 9.23 -20.43 19.76
N THR A 294 8.17 -20.69 18.98
CA THR A 294 8.28 -20.89 17.53
C THR A 294 8.76 -19.62 16.82
N GLY A 295 8.17 -18.47 17.16
CA GLY A 295 8.60 -17.17 16.63
C GLY A 295 10.06 -16.87 16.96
N TYR A 296 10.43 -17.00 18.23
CA TYR A 296 11.80 -16.86 18.71
C TYR A 296 12.78 -17.72 17.92
N ASN A 297 12.51 -19.01 17.77
CA ASN A 297 13.40 -19.94 17.06
C ASN A 297 13.55 -19.57 15.59
N SER A 298 12.53 -18.99 14.98
CA SER A 298 12.50 -18.61 13.57
C SER A 298 13.19 -17.28 13.24
N VAL A 299 13.45 -16.43 14.23
CA VAL A 299 14.11 -15.12 14.05
C VAL A 299 15.61 -15.31 13.88
N PRO A 300 16.26 -14.83 12.81
CA PRO A 300 17.71 -14.86 12.71
C PRO A 300 18.37 -14.07 13.85
N GLY A 301 19.57 -14.47 14.29
CA GLY A 301 20.29 -13.76 15.36
C GLY A 301 20.48 -12.27 15.02
N GLY A 302 20.24 -11.40 16.00
CA GLY A 302 20.29 -9.94 15.84
C GLY A 302 19.07 -9.30 15.17
N SER A 303 18.09 -10.09 14.74
CA SER A 303 16.87 -9.58 14.09
C SER A 303 15.76 -9.24 15.09
N THR A 304 14.54 -8.98 14.60
CA THR A 304 13.41 -8.53 15.44
C THR A 304 12.27 -9.56 15.47
N LEU A 305 11.74 -9.82 16.66
CA LEU A 305 10.48 -10.52 16.86
C LEU A 305 9.42 -9.50 17.28
N TRP A 306 8.43 -9.31 16.42
CA TRP A 306 7.23 -8.52 16.70
C TRP A 306 6.20 -9.42 17.38
N ILE A 307 5.64 -8.93 18.49
CA ILE A 307 4.78 -9.73 19.36
C ILE A 307 3.49 -8.94 19.60
N GLN A 308 2.36 -9.57 19.30
CA GLN A 308 1.05 -9.11 19.72
C GLN A 308 1.04 -8.96 21.25
N PRO A 309 0.70 -7.80 21.83
CA PRO A 309 0.68 -7.63 23.28
C PRO A 309 -0.20 -8.66 23.99
N GLY A 310 0.23 -9.05 25.19
CA GLY A 310 -0.44 -10.08 25.98
C GLY A 310 0.52 -10.99 26.73
N SER A 311 -0.04 -12.03 27.35
CA SER A 311 0.75 -13.03 28.09
C SER A 311 1.10 -14.22 27.22
N TYR A 312 2.35 -14.69 27.31
CA TYR A 312 2.84 -15.86 26.58
C TYR A 312 3.52 -16.83 27.53
N SER A 313 3.26 -18.12 27.34
CA SER A 313 4.03 -19.19 27.96
C SER A 313 5.39 -19.28 27.28
N ALA A 314 6.45 -19.05 28.05
CA ALA A 314 7.82 -18.99 27.57
C ALA A 314 8.77 -19.75 28.51
N VAL A 315 8.42 -20.99 28.85
CA VAL A 315 9.24 -21.87 29.71
C VAL A 315 10.38 -22.50 28.90
N ALA A 316 11.41 -21.73 28.59
CA ALA A 316 12.65 -22.23 27.99
C ALA A 316 13.81 -21.25 28.22
N ILE A 317 15.02 -21.69 27.86
CA ILE A 317 16.19 -20.81 27.80
C ILE A 317 16.24 -20.16 26.42
N TYR A 318 16.19 -18.83 26.38
CA TYR A 318 16.22 -18.02 25.17
C TYR A 318 17.52 -17.18 25.13
N SER A 319 18.59 -17.74 24.54
CA SER A 319 19.94 -17.13 24.54
C SER A 319 20.38 -16.46 23.23
N LYS A 320 19.72 -16.73 22.10
CA LYS A 320 19.93 -16.05 20.81
C LYS A 320 19.62 -14.55 20.94
N PRO A 321 20.57 -13.66 20.59
CA PRO A 321 20.35 -12.23 20.63
C PRO A 321 19.29 -11.84 19.60
N MET A 322 18.33 -11.00 20.00
CA MET A 322 17.32 -10.41 19.13
C MET A 322 16.68 -9.19 19.80
N THR A 323 15.97 -8.39 19.02
CA THR A 323 15.09 -7.34 19.55
C THR A 323 13.68 -7.90 19.67
N LEU A 324 13.08 -7.86 20.87
CA LEU A 324 11.65 -8.09 21.03
C LEU A 324 10.93 -6.75 20.91
N ARG A 325 9.91 -6.66 20.06
CA ARG A 325 9.08 -5.46 19.92
C ARG A 325 7.62 -5.80 20.12
N ALA A 326 6.99 -5.05 21.00
CA ALA A 326 5.55 -4.94 21.14
C ALA A 326 5.27 -3.44 21.06
N PRO A 327 5.06 -2.90 19.85
CA PRO A 327 5.20 -1.46 19.61
C PRO A 327 4.31 -0.60 20.49
N LEU A 328 3.19 -1.15 20.96
CA LEU A 328 2.09 -0.35 21.50
C LEU A 328 1.40 -1.01 22.71
N GLY A 329 2.01 -2.04 23.32
CA GLY A 329 1.47 -2.67 24.50
C GLY A 329 2.50 -3.51 25.25
N ASN A 330 2.09 -4.06 26.39
CA ASN A 330 2.98 -4.87 27.22
C ASN A 330 2.94 -6.35 26.81
N VAL A 331 4.11 -6.97 26.78
CA VAL A 331 4.26 -8.42 26.66
C VAL A 331 4.72 -8.97 27.99
N ILE A 332 3.98 -9.95 28.50
CA ILE A 332 4.33 -10.67 29.71
C ILE A 332 4.79 -12.06 29.30
N LEU A 333 6.07 -12.35 29.46
CA LEU A 333 6.62 -13.69 29.28
C LEU A 333 6.61 -14.38 30.64
N GLY A 334 5.74 -15.37 30.79
CA GLY A 334 5.52 -16.10 32.03
C GLY A 334 5.86 -17.59 31.91
N PRO A 335 6.03 -18.26 33.05
CA PRO A 335 6.14 -19.71 33.10
C PRO A 335 4.82 -20.42 32.74
#